data_AF-A0A7S2JXN5-F1
#
_entry.id   AF-A0A7S2JXN5-F1
#
_cell.length_a   1.000
_cell.length_b   1.000
_cell.length_c   1.000
_cell.angle_alpha   90.00
_cell.angle_beta   90.00
_cell.angle_gamma   90.00
#
_symmetry.space_group_name_H-M   'P 1'
#
loop_
_entity.id
_entity.type
_entity.pdbx_description
1 polymer ?
#
loop_
_entity_poly.entity_id
_entity_poly.type
_entity_poly.pdbx_seq_one_letter_code
_entity_poly.pdbx_strand_id
1 'polypeptide(L)'
;RRPPAVALSWSASFTMGGRSAIRHGRGAFFYDDIARRHRWVDRLTFDFTGPQTSTLVYDILFDSSSGLNRNITTDVGENAICKPSHKTRYIGPFDGLASGLWRGSKVVDGVACDIWDFNSTDGASRSTVCLADDNVPREFNSTMDPIFSHVSAHASSSVAPFRFSNISIGPAPAGTFDRTWACAERYPTPPCPGGGVAPVDLYRIHGASEPADVGNRNIGDALGDLALLCARGAALSSGDKLLTHWRVMANTSWDQYSYCFFTGERNMCLSASRHIGRESAWGLGAGGLQGQCSSNKDVGSWYSLPAKSKCADGEPVGTDGCTWGGATAVRTITARCLFGQRGLADACRAEAGHPPYKRALDIFTAAFASDEASRGGCPDARATVAYV
;
A
#
# COMPACT_ATOMS: atom_id res chain seq x y z
N ARG A 1 19.42 -30.99 4.98
CA ARG A 1 19.94 -30.30 6.18
C ARG A 1 18.75 -29.84 7.01
N ARG A 2 18.81 -29.86 8.35
CA ARG A 2 17.74 -29.26 9.19
C ARG A 2 17.96 -27.74 9.22
N PRO A 3 16.91 -26.91 9.09
CA PRO A 3 17.03 -25.46 9.23
C PRO A 3 17.60 -25.09 10.60
N PRO A 4 18.58 -24.17 10.68
CA PRO A 4 18.99 -23.61 11.97
C PRO A 4 17.86 -22.72 12.52
N ALA A 5 17.81 -22.58 13.83
CA ALA A 5 17.00 -21.53 14.45
C ALA A 5 17.67 -20.17 14.21
N VAL A 6 16.90 -19.11 13.98
CA VAL A 6 17.44 -17.74 13.95
C VAL A 6 17.82 -17.32 15.37
N ALA A 7 18.88 -16.51 15.51
CA ALA A 7 19.25 -15.90 16.79
C ALA A 7 18.03 -15.18 17.39
N LEU A 8 17.76 -15.43 18.68
CA LEU A 8 16.53 -14.99 19.33
C LEU A 8 16.38 -13.47 19.42
N SER A 9 17.50 -12.74 19.44
CA SER A 9 17.49 -11.27 19.43
C SER A 9 18.73 -10.74 18.72
N TRP A 10 18.52 -9.79 17.81
CA TRP A 10 19.58 -9.12 17.08
C TRP A 10 19.08 -7.81 16.44
N SER A 11 20.03 -6.98 16.04
CA SER A 11 19.78 -5.78 15.24
C SER A 11 20.79 -5.66 14.11
N ALA A 12 20.41 -4.94 13.05
CA ALA A 12 21.26 -4.68 11.92
C ALA A 12 20.88 -3.38 11.21
N SER A 13 21.83 -2.79 10.48
CA SER A 13 21.51 -1.92 9.36
C SER A 13 21.07 -2.77 8.18
N PHE A 14 20.25 -2.23 7.28
CA PHE A 14 19.98 -2.90 6.01
C PHE A 14 19.94 -1.95 4.82
N THR A 15 20.18 -2.51 3.64
CA THR A 15 19.89 -1.88 2.37
C THR A 15 18.94 -2.74 1.55
N MET A 16 18.17 -2.08 0.69
CA MET A 16 17.27 -2.69 -0.29
C MET A 16 17.56 -2.04 -1.64
N GLY A 17 17.88 -2.84 -2.66
CA GLY A 17 17.98 -2.39 -4.05
C GLY A 17 16.77 -2.87 -4.83
N GLY A 18 16.02 -1.98 -5.45
CA GLY A 18 14.78 -2.35 -6.13
C GLY A 18 14.91 -2.44 -7.65
N ARG A 19 14.17 -3.39 -8.24
CA ARG A 19 13.78 -3.41 -9.66
C ARG A 19 12.36 -2.81 -9.85
N SER A 20 11.87 -2.11 -8.84
CA SER A 20 10.49 -1.65 -8.70
C SER A 20 10.41 -0.14 -8.67
N ALA A 21 9.24 0.39 -8.31
CA ALA A 21 9.02 1.79 -7.99
C ALA A 21 9.93 2.31 -6.84
N ILE A 22 10.40 1.42 -5.96
CA ILE A 22 11.42 1.73 -4.95
C ILE A 22 12.78 1.58 -5.61
N ARG A 23 13.58 2.66 -5.63
CA ARG A 23 14.94 2.62 -6.17
C ARG A 23 15.91 2.04 -5.17
N HIS A 24 15.91 2.64 -3.99
CA HIS A 24 16.81 2.31 -2.89
C HIS A 24 16.07 2.48 -1.56
N GLY A 25 16.26 1.51 -0.69
CA GLY A 25 15.87 1.59 0.72
C GLY A 25 17.11 1.42 1.60
N ARG A 26 17.16 2.15 2.71
CA ARG A 26 18.15 1.92 3.76
C ARG A 26 17.52 2.13 5.12
N GLY A 27 17.94 1.35 6.10
CA GLY A 27 17.24 1.35 7.38
C GLY A 27 17.95 0.58 8.49
N ALA A 28 17.21 0.40 9.58
CA ALA A 28 17.57 -0.45 10.71
C ALA A 28 16.50 -1.50 10.93
N PHE A 29 16.92 -2.72 11.26
CA PHE A 29 16.07 -3.87 11.57
C PHE A 29 16.37 -4.34 12.98
N PHE A 30 15.32 -4.60 13.76
CA PHE A 30 15.39 -5.06 15.14
C PHE A 30 14.49 -6.28 15.31
N TYR A 31 15.04 -7.35 15.85
CA TYR A 31 14.35 -8.63 16.03
C TYR A 31 14.46 -9.08 17.48
N ASP A 32 13.34 -9.46 18.09
CA ASP A 32 13.26 -10.00 19.45
C ASP A 32 12.14 -11.07 19.48
N ASP A 33 12.53 -12.31 19.21
CA ASP A 33 11.60 -13.45 19.19
C ASP A 33 11.16 -13.87 20.58
N ILE A 34 11.96 -13.58 21.62
CA ILE A 34 11.61 -13.87 23.02
C ILE A 34 10.33 -13.12 23.40
N ALA A 35 10.27 -11.83 23.06
CA ALA A 35 9.08 -11.01 23.26
C ALA A 35 8.11 -11.02 22.06
N ARG A 36 8.39 -11.83 21.02
CA ARG A 36 7.59 -11.97 19.80
C ARG A 36 7.27 -10.61 19.17
N ARG A 37 8.33 -9.85 18.86
CA ARG A 37 8.26 -8.53 18.24
C ARG A 37 9.43 -8.29 17.30
N HIS A 38 9.18 -7.45 16.29
CA HIS A 38 10.24 -6.95 15.42
C HIS A 38 9.87 -5.57 14.91
N ARG A 39 10.89 -4.76 14.59
CA ARG A 39 10.71 -3.42 14.05
C ARG A 39 11.68 -3.23 12.91
N TRP A 40 11.26 -2.53 11.86
CA TRP A 40 12.21 -1.95 10.94
C TRP A 40 11.83 -0.51 10.62
N VAL A 41 12.86 0.30 10.44
CA VAL A 41 12.74 1.70 10.06
C VAL A 41 13.53 1.90 8.79
N ASP A 42 12.87 2.23 7.69
CA ASP A 42 13.50 2.50 6.41
C ASP A 42 13.26 3.93 5.92
N ARG A 43 14.16 4.35 5.03
CA ARG A 43 13.98 5.51 4.17
C ARG A 43 13.95 5.00 2.74
N LEU A 44 12.80 5.13 2.09
CA LEU A 44 12.58 4.70 0.73
C LEU A 44 12.62 5.90 -0.22
N THR A 45 13.31 5.72 -1.33
CA THR A 45 13.27 6.65 -2.46
C THR A 45 12.44 6.04 -3.59
N PHE A 46 11.47 6.81 -4.09
CA PHE A 46 10.63 6.43 -5.21
C PHE A 46 11.02 7.16 -6.50
N ASP A 47 11.03 6.45 -7.62
CA ASP A 47 11.42 7.00 -8.92
C ASP A 47 10.26 7.64 -9.69
N PHE A 48 9.01 7.35 -9.32
CA PHE A 48 7.86 7.77 -10.12
C PHE A 48 7.36 9.19 -9.80
N THR A 49 7.79 9.85 -8.72
CA THR A 49 7.28 11.18 -8.31
C THR A 49 8.13 12.37 -8.71
N GLY A 50 9.28 12.21 -9.38
CA GLY A 50 10.12 13.35 -9.70
C GLY A 50 11.61 13.06 -9.66
N PRO A 51 12.44 13.90 -10.31
CA PRO A 51 13.89 13.96 -10.06
C PRO A 51 14.21 14.45 -8.64
N GLN A 52 13.28 15.13 -7.96
CA GLN A 52 13.35 15.32 -6.51
C GLN A 52 12.84 14.05 -5.83
N THR A 53 13.77 13.23 -5.38
CA THR A 53 13.51 11.97 -4.68
C THR A 53 12.66 12.22 -3.44
N SER A 54 11.33 12.05 -3.55
CA SER A 54 10.45 12.03 -2.39
C SER A 54 10.91 10.87 -1.51
N THR A 55 11.56 11.20 -0.40
CA THR A 55 12.02 10.21 0.57
C THR A 55 10.91 10.01 1.57
N LEU A 56 10.36 8.81 1.60
CA LEU A 56 9.36 8.44 2.60
C LEU A 56 10.04 7.59 3.67
N VAL A 57 9.78 7.93 4.93
CA VAL A 57 10.22 7.10 6.06
C VAL A 57 9.11 6.12 6.38
N TYR A 58 9.40 4.82 6.46
CA TYR A 58 8.50 3.86 7.09
C TYR A 58 9.11 3.37 8.39
N ASP A 59 8.26 3.23 9.39
CA ASP A 59 8.58 2.64 10.66
C ASP A 59 7.50 1.60 10.98
N ILE A 60 7.87 0.33 10.86
CA ILE A 60 6.94 -0.78 10.96
C ILE A 60 7.30 -1.58 12.20
N LEU A 61 6.40 -1.58 13.19
CA LEU A 61 6.51 -2.35 14.43
C LEU A 61 5.47 -3.46 14.41
N PHE A 62 5.92 -4.70 14.55
CA PHE A 62 5.08 -5.86 14.85
C PHE A 62 5.32 -6.29 16.29
N ASP A 63 4.24 -6.47 17.05
CA ASP A 63 4.33 -6.75 18.48
C ASP A 63 3.12 -7.55 18.97
N SER A 64 3.35 -8.75 19.50
CA SER A 64 2.29 -9.63 20.00
C SER A 64 1.56 -9.11 21.25
N SER A 65 2.14 -8.18 22.00
CA SER A 65 1.68 -7.81 23.35
C SER A 65 0.59 -6.73 23.38
N SER A 66 0.41 -6.00 22.28
CA SER A 66 -0.24 -4.68 22.34
C SER A 66 -1.68 -4.63 21.81
N GLY A 67 -2.21 -5.74 21.27
CA GLY A 67 -3.49 -5.79 20.57
C GLY A 67 -3.50 -5.06 19.20
N LEU A 68 -2.51 -4.19 18.96
CA LEU A 68 -2.15 -3.58 17.69
C LEU A 68 -0.92 -4.29 17.15
N ASN A 69 -1.11 -5.50 16.65
CA ASN A 69 -0.01 -6.40 16.36
C ASN A 69 0.87 -5.95 15.19
N ARG A 70 0.48 -4.88 14.49
CA ARG A 70 1.28 -4.19 13.48
C ARG A 70 0.92 -2.71 13.46
N ASN A 71 1.91 -1.85 13.69
CA ASN A 71 1.85 -0.40 13.59
C ASN A 71 2.75 0.04 12.43
N ILE A 72 2.18 0.76 11.46
CA ILE A 72 2.95 1.36 10.37
C ILE A 72 2.92 2.86 10.59
N THR A 73 4.07 3.47 10.85
CA THR A 73 4.20 4.92 10.82
C THR A 73 4.87 5.34 9.52
N THR A 74 4.30 6.32 8.85
CA THR A 74 4.88 6.92 7.66
C THR A 74 5.27 8.36 7.97
N ASP A 75 6.43 8.79 7.48
CA ASP A 75 7.06 10.09 7.76
C ASP A 75 7.55 10.23 9.23
N VAL A 76 8.03 11.41 9.61
CA VAL A 76 8.62 11.70 10.93
C VAL A 76 8.01 12.95 11.57
N GLY A 77 8.15 13.06 12.90
CA GLY A 77 7.73 14.24 13.65
C GLY A 77 6.24 14.55 13.54
N GLU A 78 5.89 15.83 13.38
CA GLU A 78 4.51 16.29 13.28
C GLU A 78 3.80 15.93 11.97
N ASN A 79 4.52 15.43 10.97
CA ASN A 79 3.91 14.94 9.73
C ASN A 79 3.68 13.42 9.74
N ALA A 80 4.19 12.73 10.77
CA ALA A 80 4.05 11.30 10.89
C ALA A 80 2.58 10.88 11.04
N ILE A 81 2.19 9.86 10.28
CA ILE A 81 0.87 9.24 10.33
C ILE A 81 1.01 7.79 10.78
N CYS A 82 0.16 7.37 11.73
CA CYS A 82 0.07 5.98 12.15
C CYS A 82 -1.07 5.23 11.46
N LYS A 83 -0.78 4.10 10.81
CA LYS A 83 -1.75 3.19 10.18
C LYS A 83 -1.67 1.81 10.86
N PRO A 84 -2.29 1.63 12.02
CA PRO A 84 -2.28 0.34 12.70
C PRO A 84 -3.19 -0.65 11.99
N SER A 85 -2.85 -1.94 12.04
CA SER A 85 -3.79 -3.00 11.70
C SER A 85 -4.20 -3.73 12.97
N HIS A 86 -5.49 -3.61 13.32
CA HIS A 86 -6.07 -4.31 14.45
C HIS A 86 -6.24 -5.81 14.14
N LYS A 87 -6.12 -6.65 15.18
CA LYS A 87 -6.52 -8.08 15.15
C LYS A 87 -5.73 -9.01 14.22
N THR A 88 -4.58 -8.61 13.68
CA THR A 88 -3.70 -9.54 12.96
C THR A 88 -2.95 -10.40 13.96
N ARG A 89 -2.85 -11.73 13.81
CA ARG A 89 -1.95 -12.53 14.66
C ARG A 89 -0.49 -12.06 14.43
N TYR A 90 0.34 -12.00 15.48
CA TYR A 90 1.77 -11.79 15.27
C TYR A 90 2.34 -13.00 14.51
N ILE A 91 2.98 -12.71 13.37
CA ILE A 91 3.71 -13.67 12.55
C ILE A 91 5.12 -13.11 12.41
N GLY A 92 6.08 -13.81 13.00
CA GLY A 92 7.49 -13.46 12.88
C GLY A 92 7.98 -13.67 11.45
N PRO A 93 8.90 -12.82 10.96
CA PRO A 93 9.42 -12.89 9.58
C PRO A 93 10.15 -14.22 9.28
N PHE A 94 10.53 -14.96 10.32
CA PHE A 94 11.26 -16.23 10.22
C PHE A 94 10.48 -17.42 10.81
N ASP A 95 9.22 -17.26 11.20
CA ASP A 95 8.43 -18.33 11.85
C ASP A 95 8.31 -19.60 10.98
N GLY A 96 8.30 -19.43 9.64
CA GLY A 96 8.23 -20.55 8.70
C GLY A 96 9.56 -21.29 8.47
N LEU A 97 10.69 -20.75 8.95
CA LEU A 97 12.02 -21.27 8.65
C LEU A 97 12.25 -22.68 9.19
N ALA A 98 11.59 -23.06 10.30
CA ALA A 98 11.68 -24.42 10.86
C ALA A 98 11.27 -25.52 9.86
N SER A 99 10.43 -25.17 8.87
CA SER A 99 10.00 -26.03 7.76
C SER A 99 10.72 -25.72 6.44
N GLY A 100 11.77 -24.90 6.49
CA GLY A 100 12.47 -24.40 5.31
C GLY A 100 13.26 -25.48 4.56
N LEU A 101 13.36 -25.28 3.25
CA LEU A 101 14.14 -26.12 2.35
C LEU A 101 15.48 -25.46 2.05
N TRP A 102 16.57 -26.17 2.34
CA TRP A 102 17.92 -25.73 1.96
C TRP A 102 18.06 -25.69 0.42
N ARG A 103 18.61 -24.60 -0.09
CA ARG A 103 18.77 -24.34 -1.54
C ARG A 103 20.22 -24.24 -2.01
N GLY A 104 21.17 -24.17 -1.08
CA GLY A 104 22.58 -23.98 -1.40
C GLY A 104 23.27 -23.12 -0.35
N SER A 105 24.47 -22.67 -0.68
CA SER A 105 25.27 -21.76 0.15
C SER A 105 25.81 -20.64 -0.73
N LYS A 106 26.08 -19.47 -0.14
CA LYS A 106 26.75 -18.35 -0.81
C LYS A 106 27.55 -17.53 0.18
N VAL A 107 28.27 -16.53 -0.33
CA VAL A 107 28.99 -15.54 0.48
C VAL A 107 28.34 -14.17 0.31
N VAL A 108 27.97 -13.53 1.41
CA VAL A 108 27.43 -12.16 1.45
C VAL A 108 28.37 -11.31 2.29
N ASP A 109 28.94 -10.25 1.70
CA ASP A 109 29.90 -9.37 2.37
C ASP A 109 31.07 -10.11 3.06
N GLY A 110 31.59 -11.16 2.40
CA GLY A 110 32.67 -11.98 2.94
C GLY A 110 32.24 -13.03 3.97
N VAL A 111 30.96 -13.11 4.33
CA VAL A 111 30.43 -14.09 5.28
C VAL A 111 29.70 -15.21 4.53
N ALA A 112 30.13 -16.46 4.75
CA ALA A 112 29.43 -17.62 4.23
C ALA A 112 28.08 -17.81 4.93
N CYS A 113 27.04 -18.15 4.17
CA CYS A 113 25.71 -18.45 4.69
C CYS A 113 24.99 -19.50 3.84
N ASP A 114 24.10 -20.25 4.49
CA ASP A 114 23.22 -21.22 3.85
C ASP A 114 21.90 -20.54 3.43
N ILE A 115 21.45 -20.84 2.22
CA ILE A 115 20.21 -20.30 1.65
C ILE A 115 19.06 -21.25 1.99
N TRP A 116 18.03 -20.70 2.62
CA TRP A 116 16.80 -21.41 2.96
C TRP A 116 15.61 -20.74 2.29
N ASP A 117 14.68 -21.56 1.81
CA ASP A 117 13.42 -21.14 1.17
C ASP A 117 12.26 -21.70 1.99
N PHE A 118 11.32 -20.85 2.40
CA PHE A 118 10.22 -21.22 3.28
C PHE A 118 8.97 -20.39 2.98
N ASN A 119 7.80 -20.92 3.31
CA ASN A 119 6.56 -20.14 3.30
C ASN A 119 6.30 -19.56 4.69
N SER A 120 5.69 -18.38 4.77
CA SER A 120 5.15 -17.90 6.04
C SER A 120 4.12 -18.88 6.59
N THR A 121 3.93 -18.88 7.91
CA THR A 121 3.06 -19.87 8.58
C THR A 121 1.59 -19.74 8.19
N ASP A 122 1.18 -18.59 7.66
CA ASP A 122 -0.15 -18.34 7.10
C ASP A 122 -0.24 -18.61 5.59
N GLY A 123 0.86 -19.00 4.95
CA GLY A 123 0.96 -19.21 3.51
C GLY A 123 0.89 -17.94 2.66
N ALA A 124 0.79 -16.75 3.27
CA ALA A 124 0.60 -15.48 2.57
C ALA A 124 1.86 -14.99 1.84
N SER A 125 3.03 -15.54 2.15
CA SER A 125 4.28 -15.16 1.51
C SER A 125 5.23 -16.35 1.38
N ARG A 126 6.07 -16.28 0.35
CA ARG A 126 7.24 -17.14 0.19
C ARG A 126 8.49 -16.32 0.42
N SER A 127 9.37 -16.77 1.29
CA SER A 127 10.57 -16.06 1.70
C SER A 127 11.82 -16.89 1.46
N THR A 128 12.93 -16.21 1.19
CA THR A 128 14.26 -16.78 1.20
C THR A 128 15.16 -16.03 2.18
N VAL A 129 16.04 -16.75 2.86
CA VAL A 129 16.99 -16.18 3.83
C VAL A 129 18.37 -16.80 3.61
N CYS A 130 19.43 -15.99 3.68
CA CYS A 130 20.80 -16.47 3.76
C CYS A 130 21.25 -16.38 5.22
N LEU A 131 21.34 -17.51 5.91
CA LEU A 131 21.60 -17.60 7.34
C LEU A 131 23.06 -18.04 7.58
N ALA A 132 23.84 -17.21 8.28
CA ALA A 132 25.22 -17.53 8.62
C ALA A 132 25.30 -18.47 9.84
N ASP A 133 26.50 -18.97 10.15
CA ASP A 133 26.74 -19.90 11.26
C ASP A 133 26.44 -19.31 12.65
N ASP A 134 26.40 -17.99 12.77
CA ASP A 134 25.96 -17.28 13.97
C ASP A 134 24.43 -17.18 14.10
N ASN A 135 23.70 -17.85 13.21
CA ASN A 135 22.24 -17.85 13.13
C ASN A 135 21.61 -16.47 12.88
N VAL A 136 22.35 -15.50 12.32
CA VAL A 136 21.80 -14.20 11.93
C VAL A 136 21.69 -14.07 10.40
N PRO A 137 20.54 -13.62 9.86
CA PRO A 137 20.38 -13.38 8.43
C PRO A 137 21.40 -12.37 7.87
N ARG A 138 21.99 -12.70 6.72
CA ARG A 138 22.82 -11.78 5.91
C ARG A 138 22.04 -11.19 4.75
N GLU A 139 21.14 -11.98 4.19
CA GLU A 139 20.12 -11.51 3.26
C GLU A 139 18.77 -12.10 3.62
N PHE A 140 17.71 -11.32 3.44
CA PHE A 140 16.33 -11.78 3.57
C PHE A 140 15.51 -11.23 2.42
N ASN A 141 14.59 -12.04 1.93
CA ASN A 141 13.77 -11.69 0.81
C ASN A 141 12.40 -12.30 0.97
N SER A 142 11.34 -11.53 0.74
CA SER A 142 9.97 -12.03 0.87
C SER A 142 9.13 -11.60 -0.32
N THR A 143 8.43 -12.58 -0.90
CA THR A 143 7.44 -12.38 -1.94
C THR A 143 6.08 -12.61 -1.32
N MET A 144 5.33 -11.54 -1.12
CA MET A 144 3.94 -11.64 -0.66
C MET A 144 3.03 -12.01 -1.82
N ASP A 145 1.99 -12.79 -1.54
CA ASP A 145 0.90 -13.02 -2.48
C ASP A 145 0.29 -11.66 -2.91
N PRO A 146 0.02 -11.46 -4.22
CA PRO A 146 -0.62 -10.25 -4.73
C PRO A 146 -1.86 -9.80 -3.96
N ILE A 147 -2.66 -10.72 -3.42
CA ILE A 147 -3.88 -10.40 -2.65
C ILE A 147 -3.53 -9.60 -1.39
N PHE A 148 -2.45 -9.95 -0.69
CA PHE A 148 -1.98 -9.20 0.49
C PHE A 148 -1.12 -7.99 0.13
N SER A 149 -0.64 -7.90 -1.12
CA SER A 149 0.15 -6.78 -1.62
C SER A 149 -0.63 -5.46 -1.70
N HIS A 150 -1.96 -5.47 -1.59
CA HIS A 150 -2.78 -4.25 -1.62
C HIS A 150 -2.60 -3.38 -0.36
N VAL A 151 -2.36 -3.98 0.80
CA VAL A 151 -2.08 -3.25 2.05
C VAL A 151 -0.66 -2.71 2.06
N SER A 152 0.24 -3.42 1.39
CA SER A 152 1.63 -3.02 1.19
C SER A 152 1.84 -2.58 -0.25
N ALA A 153 0.91 -1.81 -0.82
CA ALA A 153 1.02 -1.35 -2.21
C ALA A 153 2.39 -0.69 -2.46
N HIS A 154 2.96 -0.05 -1.41
CA HIS A 154 4.29 0.55 -1.41
C HIS A 154 5.43 -0.45 -1.59
N ALA A 155 5.24 -1.72 -1.21
CA ALA A 155 6.24 -2.80 -1.24
C ALA A 155 6.03 -3.82 -2.38
N SER A 156 5.11 -3.56 -3.31
CA SER A 156 4.55 -4.63 -4.12
C SER A 156 5.49 -5.25 -5.16
N SER A 157 5.52 -6.58 -5.16
CA SER A 157 5.87 -7.49 -6.26
C SER A 157 7.32 -7.58 -6.75
N SER A 158 8.21 -6.69 -6.33
CA SER A 158 9.64 -6.79 -6.66
C SER A 158 10.49 -6.61 -5.40
N VAL A 159 10.33 -7.54 -4.46
CA VAL A 159 11.40 -8.43 -3.98
C VAL A 159 12.79 -7.78 -4.05
N ALA A 160 12.97 -6.66 -3.34
CA ALA A 160 14.28 -6.09 -3.10
C ALA A 160 14.84 -6.85 -1.90
N PRO A 161 15.89 -7.68 -2.04
CA PRO A 161 16.44 -8.40 -0.91
C PRO A 161 16.96 -7.38 0.11
N PHE A 162 16.57 -7.56 1.36
CA PHE A 162 17.22 -6.93 2.49
C PHE A 162 18.62 -7.51 2.57
N ARG A 163 19.63 -6.66 2.52
CA ARG A 163 21.01 -7.03 2.82
C ARG A 163 21.39 -6.41 4.14
N PHE A 164 21.69 -7.26 5.12
CA PHE A 164 21.98 -6.84 6.49
C PHE A 164 23.47 -6.58 6.69
N SER A 165 23.79 -5.51 7.42
CA SER A 165 25.15 -5.12 7.80
C SER A 165 25.15 -4.55 9.22
N ASN A 166 26.33 -4.32 9.81
CA ASN A 166 26.47 -3.81 11.18
C ASN A 166 25.63 -4.63 12.20
N ILE A 167 25.73 -5.96 12.11
CA ILE A 167 24.95 -6.88 12.92
C ILE A 167 25.42 -6.84 14.37
N SER A 168 24.46 -6.78 15.29
CA SER A 168 24.68 -6.93 16.72
C SER A 168 23.75 -8.00 17.28
N ILE A 169 24.32 -9.05 17.88
CA ILE A 169 23.57 -10.12 18.54
C ILE A 169 23.33 -9.73 20.00
N GLY A 170 22.09 -9.89 20.46
CA GLY A 170 21.69 -9.53 21.82
C GLY A 170 20.42 -8.68 21.84
N PRO A 171 19.99 -8.25 23.04
CA PRO A 171 18.80 -7.42 23.21
C PRO A 171 18.96 -6.08 22.48
N ALA A 172 17.88 -5.63 21.84
CA ALA A 172 17.83 -4.29 21.28
C ALA A 172 17.89 -3.23 22.40
N PRO A 173 18.35 -1.99 22.10
CA PRO A 173 18.32 -0.89 23.05
C PRO A 173 16.93 -0.68 23.69
N ALA A 174 16.90 -0.16 24.91
CA ALA A 174 15.66 0.21 25.57
C ALA A 174 14.88 1.23 24.71
N GLY A 175 13.56 1.07 24.65
CA GLY A 175 12.67 1.90 23.84
C GLY A 175 12.65 1.59 22.33
N THR A 176 13.49 0.65 21.83
CA THR A 176 13.47 0.27 20.41
C THR A 176 12.11 -0.21 19.92
N PHE A 177 11.30 -0.83 20.78
CA PHE A 177 9.97 -1.33 20.42
C PHE A 177 8.83 -0.45 20.93
N ASP A 178 9.13 0.75 21.44
CA ASP A 178 8.10 1.71 21.79
C ASP A 178 7.40 2.22 20.53
N ARG A 179 6.09 2.40 20.60
CA ARG A 179 5.33 2.97 19.49
C ARG A 179 5.83 4.37 19.19
N THR A 180 5.80 4.76 17.93
CA THR A 180 6.07 6.15 17.54
C THR A 180 5.05 7.07 18.21
N TRP A 181 5.41 8.34 18.41
CA TRP A 181 4.50 9.35 18.95
C TRP A 181 3.19 9.43 18.14
N ALA A 182 3.25 9.35 16.81
CA ALA A 182 2.06 9.34 15.96
C ALA A 182 1.10 8.18 16.28
N CYS A 183 1.63 6.99 16.60
CA CYS A 183 0.83 5.83 16.99
C CYS A 183 0.41 5.82 18.46
N ALA A 184 1.23 6.37 19.35
CA ALA A 184 0.97 6.39 20.78
C ALA A 184 -0.05 7.47 21.17
N GLU A 185 0.12 8.68 20.63
CA GLU A 185 -0.57 9.88 21.14
C GLU A 185 -1.51 10.53 20.12
N ARG A 186 -1.34 10.25 18.82
CA ARG A 186 -2.04 10.98 17.74
C ARG A 186 -2.95 10.11 16.87
N TYR A 187 -3.07 8.81 17.14
CA TYR A 187 -3.91 7.93 16.33
C TYR A 187 -5.36 7.86 16.87
N PRO A 188 -6.39 8.02 16.02
CA PRO A 188 -6.33 8.46 14.62
C PRO A 188 -6.01 9.96 14.49
N THR A 189 -5.34 10.34 13.40
CA THR A 189 -5.05 11.76 13.11
C THR A 189 -6.37 12.52 12.95
N PRO A 190 -6.54 13.71 13.56
CA PRO A 190 -7.78 14.47 13.44
C PRO A 190 -8.16 14.79 11.98
N PRO A 191 -9.47 14.91 11.67
CA PRO A 191 -9.93 15.35 10.36
C PRO A 191 -9.47 16.77 10.02
N CYS A 192 -9.38 17.07 8.72
CA CYS A 192 -9.04 18.40 8.22
C CYS A 192 -10.09 19.43 8.65
N PRO A 193 -9.67 20.66 9.05
CA PRO A 193 -10.60 21.71 9.39
C PRO A 193 -11.32 22.24 8.15
N GLY A 194 -12.54 22.77 8.35
CA GLY A 194 -13.22 23.61 7.36
C GLY A 194 -13.79 22.88 6.12
N GLY A 195 -14.14 21.59 6.25
CA GLY A 195 -14.81 20.88 5.15
C GLY A 195 -16.30 21.19 5.02
N GLY A 196 -16.88 20.70 3.92
CA GLY A 196 -18.29 20.80 3.60
C GLY A 196 -18.73 19.61 2.76
N VAL A 197 -20.01 19.55 2.38
CA VAL A 197 -20.51 18.49 1.51
C VAL A 197 -20.30 18.86 0.05
N ALA A 198 -19.58 18.03 -0.70
CA ALA A 198 -19.30 18.25 -2.12
C ALA A 198 -19.35 16.93 -2.92
N PRO A 199 -19.69 16.98 -4.22
CA PRO A 199 -19.50 15.85 -5.11
C PRO A 199 -18.01 15.62 -5.36
N VAL A 200 -17.60 14.35 -5.36
CA VAL A 200 -16.24 13.91 -5.70
C VAL A 200 -16.32 12.84 -6.78
N ASP A 201 -15.56 13.04 -7.86
CA ASP A 201 -15.39 12.07 -8.93
C ASP A 201 -14.21 11.15 -8.59
N LEU A 202 -14.50 9.85 -8.55
CA LEU A 202 -13.62 8.82 -8.03
C LEU A 202 -13.47 7.68 -9.04
N TYR A 203 -12.29 7.09 -9.13
CA TYR A 203 -11.94 6.10 -10.13
C TYR A 203 -11.23 4.92 -9.47
N ARG A 204 -11.61 3.71 -9.90
CA ARG A 204 -11.03 2.49 -9.38
C ARG A 204 -10.87 1.43 -10.46
N ILE A 205 -9.68 0.86 -10.56
CA ILE A 205 -9.48 -0.42 -11.22
C ILE A 205 -9.85 -1.61 -10.32
N HIS A 206 -10.57 -2.59 -10.86
CA HIS A 206 -11.03 -3.77 -10.15
C HIS A 206 -11.19 -5.00 -11.06
N GLY A 207 -11.25 -6.19 -10.44
CA GLY A 207 -11.65 -7.42 -11.14
C GLY A 207 -13.15 -7.46 -11.43
N ALA A 208 -13.54 -8.18 -12.48
CA ALA A 208 -14.95 -8.41 -12.82
C ALA A 208 -15.73 -9.17 -11.73
N SER A 209 -15.06 -9.97 -10.90
CA SER A 209 -15.67 -10.69 -9.77
C SER A 209 -15.86 -9.83 -8.52
N GLU A 210 -15.30 -8.62 -8.49
CA GLU A 210 -15.45 -7.74 -7.34
C GLU A 210 -16.83 -7.07 -7.34
N PRO A 211 -17.50 -6.94 -6.18
CA PRO A 211 -18.75 -6.20 -6.09
C PRO A 211 -18.60 -4.76 -6.60
N ALA A 212 -19.57 -4.30 -7.37
CA ALA A 212 -19.71 -2.90 -7.78
C ALA A 212 -20.22 -2.03 -6.62
N ASP A 213 -19.49 -2.05 -5.51
CA ASP A 213 -19.73 -1.24 -4.31
C ASP A 213 -18.43 -0.55 -3.89
N VAL A 214 -18.53 0.73 -3.56
CA VAL A 214 -17.40 1.56 -3.10
C VAL A 214 -17.23 1.52 -1.58
N GLY A 215 -18.18 0.93 -0.86
CA GLY A 215 -18.08 0.69 0.57
C GLY A 215 -16.89 -0.22 0.91
N ASN A 216 -16.11 0.22 1.91
CA ASN A 216 -14.86 -0.39 2.31
C ASN A 216 -13.84 -0.54 1.17
N ARG A 217 -13.67 0.49 0.33
CA ARG A 217 -12.69 0.51 -0.76
C ARG A 217 -11.71 1.67 -0.70
N ASN A 218 -10.51 1.40 -1.18
CA ASN A 218 -9.55 2.39 -1.64
C ASN A 218 -9.90 2.79 -3.08
N ILE A 219 -9.92 4.08 -3.33
CA ILE A 219 -10.29 4.67 -4.61
C ILE A 219 -9.55 5.99 -4.82
N GLY A 220 -9.19 6.33 -6.05
CA GLY A 220 -8.48 7.58 -6.34
C GLY A 220 -9.41 8.63 -6.95
N ASP A 221 -9.01 9.90 -6.94
CA ASP A 221 -9.44 10.80 -8.01
C ASP A 221 -8.74 10.40 -9.33
N ALA A 222 -9.03 11.09 -10.45
CA ALA A 222 -8.50 10.73 -11.76
C ALA A 222 -6.97 10.61 -11.76
N LEU A 223 -6.28 11.56 -11.11
CA LEU A 223 -4.83 11.57 -11.05
C LEU A 223 -4.30 10.55 -10.03
N GLY A 224 -4.99 10.35 -8.91
CA GLY A 224 -4.60 9.39 -7.89
C GLY A 224 -4.68 7.94 -8.39
N ASP A 225 -5.78 7.54 -9.04
CA ASP A 225 -5.87 6.18 -9.61
C ASP A 225 -4.91 6.03 -10.79
N LEU A 226 -4.72 7.09 -11.61
CA LEU A 226 -3.71 7.10 -12.66
C LEU A 226 -2.29 6.84 -12.14
N ALA A 227 -1.91 7.41 -10.99
CA ALA A 227 -0.62 7.15 -10.38
C ALA A 227 -0.42 5.66 -10.05
N LEU A 228 -1.48 4.95 -9.62
CA LEU A 228 -1.45 3.49 -9.43
C LEU A 228 -1.32 2.76 -10.78
N LEU A 229 -2.10 3.17 -11.78
CA LEU A 229 -2.09 2.58 -13.12
C LEU A 229 -0.72 2.70 -13.78
N CYS A 230 -0.08 3.87 -13.70
CA CYS A 230 1.25 4.08 -14.25
C CYS A 230 2.34 3.30 -13.48
N ALA A 231 2.24 3.21 -12.15
CA ALA A 231 3.22 2.48 -11.33
C ALA A 231 3.16 0.96 -11.56
N ARG A 232 1.98 0.39 -11.84
CA ARG A 232 1.79 -1.06 -12.04
C ARG A 232 1.80 -1.47 -13.52
N GLY A 233 1.52 -0.53 -14.43
CA GLY A 233 1.63 -0.70 -15.88
C GLY A 233 1.00 -1.99 -16.40
N ALA A 234 1.80 -2.79 -17.12
CA ALA A 234 1.36 -4.00 -17.81
C ALA A 234 0.68 -5.04 -16.91
N ALA A 235 1.01 -5.09 -15.61
CA ALA A 235 0.39 -6.03 -14.68
C ALA A 235 -1.12 -5.82 -14.51
N LEU A 236 -1.60 -4.59 -14.76
CA LEU A 236 -3.02 -4.24 -14.72
C LEU A 236 -3.69 -4.30 -16.10
N SER A 237 -2.90 -4.46 -17.17
CA SER A 237 -3.42 -4.54 -18.54
C SER A 237 -3.88 -5.95 -18.93
N SER A 238 -3.55 -6.97 -18.13
CA SER A 238 -3.94 -8.36 -18.37
C SER A 238 -5.27 -8.72 -17.70
N GLY A 239 -6.07 -9.53 -18.39
CA GLY A 239 -7.34 -10.09 -17.91
C GLY A 239 -8.54 -9.16 -18.00
N ASP A 240 -9.65 -9.60 -17.41
CA ASP A 240 -10.95 -8.90 -17.40
C ASP A 240 -11.01 -7.85 -16.28
N LYS A 241 -10.05 -6.92 -16.29
CA LYS A 241 -10.03 -5.79 -15.38
C LYS A 241 -10.94 -4.67 -15.90
N LEU A 242 -11.69 -4.11 -14.98
CA LEU A 242 -12.62 -3.02 -15.20
C LEU A 242 -12.12 -1.77 -14.49
N LEU A 243 -12.41 -0.60 -15.06
CA LEU A 243 -12.23 0.68 -14.39
C LEU A 243 -13.57 1.37 -14.31
N THR A 244 -13.99 1.73 -13.10
CA THR A 244 -15.27 2.39 -12.87
C THR A 244 -15.05 3.80 -12.33
N HIS A 245 -15.72 4.77 -12.96
CA HIS A 245 -15.90 6.14 -12.50
C HIS A 245 -17.17 6.20 -11.65
N TRP A 246 -17.00 6.69 -10.43
CA TRP A 246 -18.04 6.93 -9.44
C TRP A 246 -18.18 8.41 -9.16
N ARG A 247 -19.40 8.84 -8.88
CA ARG A 247 -19.66 10.14 -8.25
C ARG A 247 -20.21 9.90 -6.86
N VAL A 248 -19.59 10.53 -5.86
CA VAL A 248 -19.95 10.36 -4.44
C VAL A 248 -20.15 11.73 -3.81
N MET A 249 -21.20 11.90 -3.01
CA MET A 249 -21.32 13.07 -2.14
C MET A 249 -20.53 12.80 -0.86
N ALA A 250 -19.59 13.67 -0.53
CA ALA A 250 -18.65 13.47 0.56
C ALA A 250 -18.51 14.73 1.43
N ASN A 251 -18.36 14.54 2.74
CA ASN A 251 -17.83 15.58 3.62
C ASN A 251 -16.32 15.68 3.40
N THR A 252 -15.87 16.86 2.97
CA THR A 252 -14.47 17.13 2.63
C THR A 252 -13.58 17.46 3.84
N SER A 253 -14.11 17.32 5.07
CA SER A 253 -13.31 17.30 6.30
C SER A 253 -12.58 15.96 6.40
N TRP A 254 -11.58 15.78 5.54
CA TRP A 254 -10.93 14.49 5.32
C TRP A 254 -10.24 13.99 6.57
N ASP A 255 -10.48 12.73 6.90
CA ASP A 255 -9.80 12.03 7.98
C ASP A 255 -8.53 11.35 7.44
N GLN A 256 -7.81 10.68 8.32
CA GLN A 256 -6.64 9.91 7.99
C GLN A 256 -6.98 8.77 7.03
N TYR A 257 -6.27 8.70 5.91
CA TYR A 257 -6.38 7.56 4.99
C TYR A 257 -6.11 6.23 5.69
N SER A 258 -6.86 5.23 5.24
CA SER A 258 -6.88 3.88 5.79
C SER A 258 -6.91 2.85 4.67
N TYR A 259 -6.25 1.70 4.86
CA TYR A 259 -6.30 0.65 3.84
C TYR A 259 -7.65 -0.05 3.83
N CYS A 260 -8.33 0.03 2.68
CA CYS A 260 -9.62 -0.57 2.40
C CYS A 260 -9.55 -1.40 1.11
N PHE A 261 -9.79 -2.71 1.19
CA PHE A 261 -9.55 -3.64 0.10
C PHE A 261 -10.54 -4.81 0.11
N PHE A 262 -10.59 -5.54 -1.00
CA PHE A 262 -11.35 -6.78 -1.12
C PHE A 262 -10.47 -7.98 -0.84
N THR A 263 -10.99 -8.87 -0.01
CA THR A 263 -10.29 -10.07 0.47
C THR A 263 -10.42 -11.27 -0.47
N GLY A 264 -11.14 -11.14 -1.59
CA GLY A 264 -11.62 -12.26 -2.38
C GLY A 264 -13.06 -12.66 -2.01
N GLU A 265 -13.49 -12.34 -0.79
CA GLU A 265 -14.83 -12.66 -0.28
C GLU A 265 -15.65 -11.42 0.06
N ARG A 266 -15.02 -10.42 0.69
CA ARG A 266 -15.70 -9.20 1.15
C ARG A 266 -14.81 -7.96 1.13
N ASN A 267 -15.45 -6.79 1.06
CA ASN A 267 -14.79 -5.50 1.21
C ASN A 267 -14.54 -5.22 2.70
N MET A 268 -13.32 -4.81 3.06
CA MET A 268 -12.99 -4.46 4.45
C MET A 268 -12.03 -3.27 4.54
N CYS A 269 -12.13 -2.51 5.63
CA CYS A 269 -11.19 -1.46 5.99
C CYS A 269 -10.45 -1.81 7.29
N LEU A 270 -9.17 -1.46 7.37
CA LEU A 270 -8.35 -1.73 8.57
C LEU A 270 -8.55 -0.70 9.70
N SER A 271 -9.12 0.47 9.42
CA SER A 271 -9.16 1.58 10.37
C SER A 271 -10.45 1.70 11.19
N ALA A 272 -10.28 2.24 12.39
CA ALA A 272 -11.36 2.64 13.28
C ALA A 272 -12.04 3.97 12.87
N SER A 273 -11.47 4.77 11.96
CA SER A 273 -12.07 6.04 11.50
C SER A 273 -13.50 5.87 10.97
N ARG A 274 -14.41 6.79 11.35
CA ARG A 274 -15.79 6.87 10.87
C ARG A 274 -15.98 7.96 9.80
N HIS A 275 -14.91 8.37 9.14
CA HIS A 275 -14.93 9.42 8.12
C HIS A 275 -14.29 8.91 6.83
N ILE A 276 -14.47 9.64 5.72
CA ILE A 276 -13.64 9.38 4.53
C ILE A 276 -12.22 9.80 4.85
N GLY A 277 -11.30 8.84 4.76
CA GLY A 277 -9.88 9.14 4.86
C GLY A 277 -9.30 9.58 3.52
N ARG A 278 -8.33 10.51 3.52
CA ARG A 278 -7.65 10.98 2.31
C ARG A 278 -6.14 11.03 2.50
N GLU A 279 -5.41 10.70 1.45
CA GLU A 279 -3.98 10.95 1.33
C GLU A 279 -3.65 11.36 -0.12
N SER A 280 -2.51 12.00 -0.30
CA SER A 280 -1.88 12.11 -1.62
C SER A 280 -1.58 10.71 -2.16
N ALA A 281 -1.66 10.50 -3.47
CA ALA A 281 -1.35 9.20 -4.04
C ALA A 281 0.04 8.74 -3.58
N TRP A 282 0.13 7.51 -3.07
CA TRP A 282 1.33 6.93 -2.47
C TRP A 282 1.85 7.62 -1.19
N GLY A 283 1.15 8.62 -0.66
CA GLY A 283 1.59 9.45 0.45
C GLY A 283 2.79 10.34 0.11
N LEU A 284 2.97 10.70 -1.17
CA LEU A 284 4.15 11.39 -1.69
C LEU A 284 3.91 12.84 -2.13
N GLY A 285 2.71 13.39 -1.91
CA GLY A 285 2.41 14.78 -2.24
C GLY A 285 3.14 15.77 -1.33
N ALA A 286 3.30 17.02 -1.80
CA ALA A 286 4.09 18.07 -1.13
C ALA A 286 3.55 18.61 0.22
N GLY A 287 2.59 17.93 0.86
CA GLY A 287 1.90 18.40 2.06
C GLY A 287 2.17 17.55 3.31
N GLY A 288 2.11 18.17 4.48
CA GLY A 288 2.13 17.46 5.77
C GLY A 288 0.99 16.44 5.87
N LEU A 289 1.16 15.45 6.77
CA LEU A 289 0.21 14.35 6.95
C LEU A 289 -0.10 13.64 5.63
N GLN A 290 0.94 13.38 4.83
CA GLN A 290 0.82 12.72 3.53
C GLN A 290 -0.19 13.39 2.60
N GLY A 291 -0.39 14.70 2.71
CA GLY A 291 -1.34 15.44 1.89
C GLY A 291 -2.82 15.26 2.27
N GLN A 292 -3.14 14.75 3.46
CA GLN A 292 -4.52 14.61 3.97
C GLN A 292 -5.35 15.88 3.73
N CYS A 293 -4.79 17.04 4.10
CA CYS A 293 -5.44 18.35 4.02
C CYS A 293 -4.89 19.25 2.89
N SER A 294 -4.06 18.71 1.99
CA SER A 294 -3.43 19.49 0.90
C SER A 294 -4.18 19.31 -0.43
N SER A 295 -3.93 20.15 -1.43
CA SER A 295 -4.64 20.02 -2.72
C SER A 295 -4.25 18.78 -3.53
N ASN A 296 -3.03 18.26 -3.34
CA ASN A 296 -2.46 17.10 -4.05
C ASN A 296 -2.58 17.20 -5.59
N LYS A 297 -2.44 18.41 -6.16
CA LYS A 297 -2.56 18.64 -7.62
C LYS A 297 -1.43 18.00 -8.44
N ASP A 298 -0.34 17.67 -7.79
CA ASP A 298 0.86 17.05 -8.34
C ASP A 298 0.67 15.55 -8.54
N VAL A 299 0.14 14.84 -7.54
CA VAL A 299 0.07 13.36 -7.56
C VAL A 299 -1.35 12.80 -7.48
N GLY A 300 -2.35 13.67 -7.28
CA GLY A 300 -3.74 13.26 -7.04
C GLY A 300 -3.96 12.76 -5.62
N SER A 301 -5.19 12.37 -5.32
CA SER A 301 -5.59 11.90 -4.01
C SER A 301 -6.11 10.47 -4.06
N TRP A 302 -5.77 9.70 -3.03
CA TRP A 302 -6.45 8.47 -2.68
C TRP A 302 -7.40 8.71 -1.52
N TYR A 303 -8.51 7.99 -1.56
CA TYR A 303 -9.60 8.05 -0.61
C TYR A 303 -9.87 6.64 -0.09
N SER A 304 -10.20 6.58 1.19
CA SER A 304 -10.70 5.38 1.85
C SER A 304 -12.14 5.62 2.24
N LEU A 305 -13.07 4.77 1.79
CA LEU A 305 -14.51 4.92 2.03
C LEU A 305 -14.99 3.82 2.98
N PRO A 306 -14.86 3.96 4.32
CA PRO A 306 -15.43 2.98 5.25
C PRO A 306 -16.94 2.85 5.05
N ALA A 307 -17.45 1.64 4.90
CA ALA A 307 -18.89 1.40 4.75
C ALA A 307 -19.69 1.90 5.96
N LYS A 308 -19.09 1.85 7.16
CA LYS A 308 -19.69 2.33 8.41
C LYS A 308 -19.88 3.86 8.48
N SER A 309 -19.30 4.62 7.54
CA SER A 309 -19.49 6.05 7.41
C SER A 309 -20.39 6.43 6.24
N LYS A 310 -20.94 5.43 5.54
CA LYS A 310 -21.93 5.64 4.48
C LYS A 310 -23.25 6.06 5.11
N CYS A 311 -23.87 7.10 4.55
CA CYS A 311 -25.23 7.50 4.85
C CYS A 311 -26.21 6.44 4.33
N ALA A 312 -27.36 6.32 4.99
CA ALA A 312 -28.45 5.52 4.45
C ALA A 312 -28.87 6.07 3.08
N ASP A 313 -29.41 5.20 2.22
CA ASP A 313 -29.78 5.62 0.87
C ASP A 313 -30.90 6.67 0.94
N GLY A 314 -30.68 7.82 0.29
CA GLY A 314 -31.58 8.98 0.33
C GLY A 314 -31.28 10.00 1.42
N GLU A 315 -30.47 9.65 2.44
CA GLU A 315 -30.12 10.58 3.52
C GLU A 315 -29.03 11.58 3.11
N PRO A 316 -29.12 12.85 3.54
CA PRO A 316 -28.06 13.83 3.36
C PRO A 316 -26.75 13.42 4.06
N VAL A 317 -25.62 13.84 3.49
CA VAL A 317 -24.32 13.69 4.16
C VAL A 317 -24.29 14.54 5.43
N GLY A 318 -23.93 13.90 6.55
CA GLY A 318 -23.92 14.49 7.88
C GLY A 318 -25.00 13.94 8.81
N THR A 319 -26.06 13.30 8.28
CA THR A 319 -27.08 12.62 9.10
C THR A 319 -26.43 11.52 9.95
N ASP A 320 -26.70 11.53 11.26
CA ASP A 320 -26.16 10.56 12.22
C ASP A 320 -24.62 10.39 12.18
N GLY A 321 -23.90 11.43 11.75
CA GLY A 321 -22.45 11.42 11.63
C GLY A 321 -21.92 10.61 10.43
N CYS A 322 -22.76 10.21 9.48
CA CYS A 322 -22.30 9.69 8.21
C CYS A 322 -21.54 10.77 7.42
N THR A 323 -20.56 10.36 6.63
CA THR A 323 -19.65 11.31 5.95
C THR A 323 -19.66 11.19 4.45
N TRP A 324 -20.39 10.22 3.90
CA TRP A 324 -20.54 10.07 2.46
C TRP A 324 -21.78 9.28 2.08
N GLY A 325 -22.31 9.54 0.89
CA GLY A 325 -23.51 8.88 0.39
C GLY A 325 -23.74 9.16 -1.09
N GLY A 326 -24.86 8.69 -1.61
CA GLY A 326 -25.24 8.93 -3.01
C GLY A 326 -24.17 8.47 -4.02
N ALA A 327 -23.48 7.36 -3.72
CA ALA A 327 -22.47 6.82 -4.59
C ALA A 327 -23.12 6.18 -5.83
N THR A 328 -22.83 6.74 -7.00
CA THR A 328 -23.39 6.28 -8.27
C THR A 328 -22.26 5.95 -9.23
N ALA A 329 -22.28 4.75 -9.81
CA ALA A 329 -21.41 4.41 -10.92
C ALA A 329 -21.84 5.23 -12.13
N VAL A 330 -21.00 6.16 -12.55
CA VAL A 330 -21.24 6.98 -13.73
C VAL A 330 -20.96 6.16 -14.98
N ARG A 331 -19.84 5.44 -14.98
CA ARG A 331 -19.37 4.70 -16.16
C ARG A 331 -18.33 3.65 -15.82
N THR A 332 -18.37 2.51 -16.51
CA THR A 332 -17.34 1.46 -16.41
C THR A 332 -16.76 1.18 -17.78
N ILE A 333 -15.43 1.11 -17.89
CA ILE A 333 -14.70 0.74 -19.10
C ILE A 333 -13.77 -0.46 -18.83
N THR A 334 -13.24 -1.07 -19.89
CA THR A 334 -12.25 -2.14 -19.73
C THR A 334 -10.83 -1.58 -19.66
N ALA A 335 -9.99 -2.17 -18.81
CA ALA A 335 -8.56 -1.82 -18.74
C ALA A 335 -7.86 -2.04 -20.09
N ARG A 336 -8.30 -3.06 -20.84
CA ARG A 336 -7.80 -3.36 -22.18
C ARG A 336 -7.96 -2.18 -23.15
N CYS A 337 -9.11 -1.49 -23.15
CA CYS A 337 -9.28 -0.32 -24.00
C CYS A 337 -8.27 0.77 -23.63
N LEU A 338 -8.20 1.11 -22.34
CA LEU A 338 -7.35 2.18 -21.84
C LEU A 338 -5.85 1.92 -22.11
N PHE A 339 -5.34 0.74 -21.74
CA PHE A 339 -3.93 0.40 -21.92
C PHE A 339 -3.58 0.01 -23.36
N GLY A 340 -4.41 -0.82 -24.01
CA GLY A 340 -4.09 -1.42 -25.30
C GLY A 340 -4.51 -0.60 -26.51
N GLN A 341 -5.58 0.20 -26.42
CA GLN A 341 -6.14 0.94 -27.57
C GLN A 341 -5.90 2.45 -27.47
N ARG A 342 -5.84 2.99 -26.24
CA ARG A 342 -5.61 4.43 -26.01
C ARG A 342 -4.17 4.81 -25.70
N GLY A 343 -3.28 3.82 -25.58
CA GLY A 343 -1.84 4.06 -25.38
C GLY A 343 -1.49 4.59 -23.99
N LEU A 344 -2.32 4.33 -22.97
CA LEU A 344 -2.01 4.79 -21.60
C LEU A 344 -0.66 4.25 -21.11
N ALA A 345 -0.34 2.99 -21.43
CA ALA A 345 0.92 2.38 -21.01
C ALA A 345 2.15 3.11 -21.57
N ASP A 346 2.08 3.56 -22.83
CA ASP A 346 3.15 4.32 -23.47
C ASP A 346 3.29 5.71 -22.86
N ALA A 347 2.18 6.39 -22.61
CA ALA A 347 2.18 7.70 -21.95
C ALA A 347 2.78 7.61 -20.53
N CYS A 348 2.33 6.65 -19.72
CA CYS A 348 2.89 6.40 -18.39
C CYS A 348 4.40 6.15 -18.41
N ARG A 349 4.91 5.38 -19.39
CA ARG A 349 6.35 5.14 -19.53
C ARG A 349 7.11 6.41 -19.91
N ALA A 350 6.57 7.21 -20.83
CA ALA A 350 7.19 8.44 -21.28
C ALA A 350 7.23 9.52 -20.17
N GLU A 351 6.25 9.50 -19.27
CA GLU A 351 6.11 10.45 -18.16
C GLU A 351 6.57 9.86 -16.82
N ALA A 352 7.17 8.67 -16.80
CA ALA A 352 7.62 8.02 -15.57
C ALA A 352 8.59 8.94 -14.81
N GLY A 353 8.33 9.16 -13.52
CA GLY A 353 9.11 10.10 -12.72
C GLY A 353 8.76 11.57 -12.92
N HIS A 354 7.68 11.89 -13.62
CA HIS A 354 7.28 13.26 -13.91
C HIS A 354 5.77 13.46 -13.70
N PRO A 355 5.27 13.37 -12.44
CA PRO A 355 3.89 13.73 -12.14
C PRO A 355 3.64 15.21 -12.52
N PRO A 356 2.43 15.60 -12.96
CA PRO A 356 1.16 14.88 -12.85
C PRO A 356 0.80 13.97 -14.04
N TYR A 357 1.79 13.48 -14.82
CA TYR A 357 1.53 12.60 -15.98
C TYR A 357 0.48 13.17 -16.94
N LYS A 358 0.66 14.43 -17.34
CA LYS A 358 -0.36 15.23 -18.03
C LYS A 358 -0.95 14.50 -19.25
N ARG A 359 -0.10 13.91 -20.09
CA ARG A 359 -0.57 13.18 -21.29
C ARG A 359 -1.35 11.92 -20.91
N ALA A 360 -0.87 11.16 -19.93
CA ALA A 360 -1.57 9.99 -19.43
C ALA A 360 -2.93 10.36 -18.81
N LEU A 361 -3.01 11.51 -18.12
CA LEU A 361 -4.26 12.05 -17.57
C LEU A 361 -5.24 12.48 -18.65
N ASP A 362 -4.75 13.13 -19.71
CA ASP A 362 -5.58 13.49 -20.87
C ASP A 362 -6.19 12.23 -21.53
N ILE A 363 -5.39 11.16 -21.70
CA ILE A 363 -5.86 9.86 -22.20
C ILE A 363 -6.90 9.24 -21.27
N PHE A 364 -6.62 9.23 -19.96
CA PHE A 364 -7.48 8.65 -18.95
C PHE A 364 -8.85 9.33 -18.90
N THR A 365 -8.86 10.66 -18.86
CA THR A 365 -10.10 11.46 -18.82
C THR A 365 -10.90 11.35 -20.12
N ALA A 366 -10.24 11.39 -21.29
CA ALA A 366 -10.89 11.20 -22.59
C ALA A 366 -11.57 9.82 -22.69
N ALA A 367 -10.94 8.76 -22.16
CA ALA A 367 -11.50 7.41 -22.17
C ALA A 367 -12.85 7.32 -21.45
N PHE A 368 -13.05 8.08 -20.37
CA PHE A 368 -14.31 8.16 -19.64
C PHE A 368 -15.30 9.19 -20.20
N ALA A 369 -14.84 10.18 -20.97
CA ALA A 369 -15.70 11.26 -21.49
C ALA A 369 -16.59 10.85 -22.68
N SER A 370 -16.23 9.80 -23.44
CA SER A 370 -16.99 9.33 -24.61
C SER A 370 -16.76 7.83 -24.86
N ASP A 371 -17.66 7.17 -25.59
CA ASP A 371 -17.49 5.82 -26.14
C ASP A 371 -16.83 5.82 -27.53
N GLU A 372 -16.77 6.97 -28.20
CA GLU A 372 -16.25 7.13 -29.54
C GLU A 372 -14.71 7.05 -29.58
N ALA A 373 -14.20 6.09 -30.35
CA ALA A 373 -12.76 5.89 -30.48
C ALA A 373 -12.01 7.07 -31.11
N SER A 374 -12.66 7.79 -32.03
CA SER A 374 -12.13 8.99 -32.69
C SER A 374 -11.89 10.16 -31.73
N ARG A 375 -12.57 10.16 -30.57
CA ARG A 375 -12.46 11.18 -29.52
C ARG A 375 -11.61 10.72 -28.34
N GLY A 376 -10.91 9.58 -28.47
CA GLY A 376 -10.14 8.95 -27.40
C GLY A 376 -10.99 8.17 -26.39
N GLY A 377 -12.29 8.01 -26.65
CA GLY A 377 -13.24 7.34 -25.78
C GLY A 377 -13.06 5.83 -25.68
N CYS A 378 -13.46 5.22 -24.57
CA CYS A 378 -13.56 3.76 -24.43
C CYS A 378 -15.02 3.36 -24.38
N PRO A 379 -15.47 2.31 -25.07
CA PRO A 379 -16.85 1.84 -24.95
C PRO A 379 -17.13 1.36 -23.53
N ASP A 380 -18.39 1.44 -23.13
CA ASP A 380 -18.83 0.92 -21.84
C ASP A 380 -18.54 -0.59 -21.77
N ALA A 381 -17.99 -1.02 -20.64
CA ALA A 381 -17.87 -2.43 -20.35
C ALA A 381 -19.28 -2.99 -20.31
N ARG A 382 -19.57 -3.97 -21.16
CA ARG A 382 -20.83 -4.72 -21.07
C ARG A 382 -20.87 -5.32 -19.67
N ALA A 383 -21.94 -5.04 -18.93
CA ALA A 383 -22.22 -5.79 -17.71
C ALA A 383 -22.32 -7.25 -18.13
N THR A 384 -21.27 -8.04 -17.87
CA THR A 384 -21.41 -9.48 -17.83
C THR A 384 -22.32 -9.72 -16.65
N VAL A 385 -23.63 -9.83 -16.92
CA VAL A 385 -24.61 -10.31 -15.97
C VAL A 385 -24.18 -11.74 -15.65
N ALA A 386 -23.34 -11.87 -14.63
CA ALA A 386 -23.10 -13.16 -14.01
C ALA A 386 -24.44 -13.50 -13.34
N TYR A 387 -25.25 -14.29 -14.03
CA TYR A 387 -26.35 -14.99 -13.39
C TYR A 387 -25.70 -15.85 -12.29
N VAL A 388 -25.87 -15.42 -11.04
CA VAL A 388 -25.52 -16.20 -9.85
C VAL A 388 -26.69 -17.12 -9.52
#